data_AF-A0A924W6K4-F1
#
_entry.id   AF-A0A924W6K4-F1
#
_cell.length_a   1.000
_cell.length_b   1.000
_cell.length_c   1.000
_cell.angle_alpha   90.00
_cell.angle_beta   90.00
_cell.angle_gamma   90.00
#
_symmetry.space_group_name_H-M   'P 1'
#
loop_
_entity.id
_entity.type
_entity.pdbx_description
1 polymer ?
#
loop_
_entity_poly.entity_id
_entity_poly.type
_entity_poly.pdbx_seq_one_letter_code
_entity_poly.pdbx_strand_id
1 'polypeptide(L)'
;MFYHNLLLIFRNFKRHRSTFFINLVGLSAGMACVLLIYLWVSDEWGMDRFHANDAQLYQVMANHHDSEGIRTITPTPDLLAETLAAEMPEVAMATSYLPSEDIPMKFILSPDQNRKIKGVGQFADKDFFRVFSYPLLHGDAGQVLQDPNALVLSEQMARSLFQSPENAIGKPISWQVANFTRQCMVTGVFKDLPVSTSDRFDFLLTIQSFRDPNLFHHQIHWDNHAPSTFLVLKKGTDVAAFNQKIAGFIKTKDANSKVDLFLQPYSDRYLHDQYEGGVIAGGRISYVRLFALIALFILFIACINFMNLSTARASLRMKEVGIKKAIGISRSALAVQFMGESLLLSFCSLLLATG
;
A
#
# COMPACT_ATOMS: atom_id res chain seq x y z
N MET A 1 -33.67 -3.33 37.12
CA MET A 1 -33.38 -1.91 36.79
C MET A 1 -33.06 -1.69 35.31
N PHE A 2 -32.18 -2.49 34.69
CA PHE A 2 -31.76 -2.31 33.29
C PHE A 2 -32.90 -2.38 32.25
N TYR A 3 -33.78 -3.39 32.37
CA TYR A 3 -34.94 -3.57 31.48
C TYR A 3 -35.95 -2.41 31.55
N HIS A 4 -36.15 -1.86 32.75
CA HIS A 4 -37.03 -0.71 32.96
C HIS A 4 -36.47 0.56 32.30
N ASN A 5 -35.15 0.78 32.40
CA ASN A 5 -34.49 1.89 31.72
C ASN A 5 -34.61 1.77 30.19
N LEU A 6 -34.38 0.58 29.62
CA LEU A 6 -34.55 0.33 28.18
C LEU A 6 -35.98 0.61 27.69
N LEU A 7 -36.99 0.17 28.43
CA LEU A 7 -38.40 0.46 28.14
C LEU A 7 -38.70 1.96 28.16
N LEU A 8 -38.17 2.68 29.15
CA LEU A 8 -38.31 4.13 29.24
C LEU A 8 -37.66 4.83 28.04
N ILE A 9 -36.43 4.45 27.68
CA ILE A 9 -35.69 4.96 26.51
C ILE A 9 -36.53 4.77 25.23
N PHE A 10 -37.07 3.57 25.01
CA PHE A 10 -37.86 3.26 23.83
C PHE A 10 -39.18 4.04 23.75
N ARG A 11 -39.92 4.13 24.87
CA ARG A 11 -41.13 4.97 24.94
C ARG A 11 -40.81 6.43 24.65
N ASN A 12 -39.64 6.89 25.08
CA ASN A 12 -39.17 8.24 24.87
C ASN A 12 -38.85 8.54 23.39
N PHE A 13 -38.18 7.61 22.69
CA PHE A 13 -37.98 7.69 21.25
C PHE A 13 -39.30 7.70 20.47
N LYS A 14 -40.25 6.85 20.87
CA LYS A 14 -41.60 6.81 20.25
C LYS A 14 -42.40 8.09 20.46
N ARG A 15 -42.18 8.82 21.56
CA ARG A 15 -42.84 10.09 21.87
C ARG A 15 -42.21 11.28 21.12
N HIS A 16 -40.90 11.28 20.93
CA HIS A 16 -40.15 12.37 20.27
C HIS A 16 -39.51 11.91 18.96
N ARG A 17 -40.33 11.43 18.02
CA ARG A 17 -39.87 10.74 16.80
C ARG A 17 -39.05 11.62 15.86
N SER A 18 -39.45 12.87 15.64
CA SER A 18 -38.73 13.77 14.73
C SER A 18 -37.31 14.07 15.24
N THR A 19 -37.17 14.40 16.52
CA THR A 19 -35.86 14.66 17.14
C THR A 19 -35.00 13.40 17.21
N PHE A 20 -35.62 12.23 17.45
CA PHE A 20 -34.91 10.95 17.38
C PHE A 20 -34.37 10.70 15.97
N PHE A 21 -35.22 10.86 14.95
CA PHE A 21 -34.85 10.61 13.56
C PHE A 21 -33.77 11.57 13.05
N ILE A 22 -33.90 12.87 13.34
CA ILE A 22 -32.90 13.88 12.96
C ILE A 22 -31.53 13.56 13.60
N ASN A 23 -31.49 13.22 14.89
CA ASN A 23 -30.24 12.85 15.56
C ASN A 23 -29.67 11.54 15.02
N LEU A 24 -30.54 10.54 14.79
CA LEU A 24 -30.14 9.23 14.29
C LEU A 24 -29.51 9.35 12.90
N VAL A 25 -30.17 10.04 11.97
CA VAL A 25 -29.69 10.25 10.58
C VAL A 25 -28.47 11.17 10.55
N GLY A 26 -28.47 12.28 11.28
CA GLY A 26 -27.34 13.20 11.29
C GLY A 26 -26.06 12.56 11.86
N LEU A 27 -26.18 11.82 12.95
CA LEU A 27 -25.05 11.14 13.56
C LEU A 27 -24.60 9.92 12.74
N SER A 28 -25.53 9.14 12.19
CA SER A 28 -25.18 7.99 11.32
C SER A 28 -24.51 8.44 10.03
N ALA A 29 -25.02 9.47 9.36
CA ALA A 29 -24.38 10.02 8.15
C ALA A 29 -22.98 10.56 8.44
N GLY A 30 -22.81 11.31 9.55
CA GLY A 30 -21.50 11.79 9.98
C GLY A 30 -20.52 10.65 10.29
N MET A 31 -20.97 9.63 11.03
CA MET A 31 -20.17 8.44 11.34
C MET A 31 -19.82 7.65 10.09
N ALA A 32 -20.76 7.45 9.16
CA ALA A 32 -20.53 6.73 7.91
C ALA A 32 -19.45 7.41 7.06
N CYS A 33 -19.55 8.73 6.88
CA CYS A 33 -18.53 9.50 6.16
C CYS A 33 -17.15 9.37 6.81
N VAL A 34 -17.07 9.51 8.14
CA VAL A 34 -15.80 9.38 8.89
C VAL A 34 -15.23 7.97 8.77
N LEU A 35 -16.07 6.93 8.86
CA LEU A 35 -15.65 5.53 8.71
C LEU A 35 -15.12 5.23 7.31
N LEU A 36 -15.79 5.72 6.26
CA LEU A 36 -15.33 5.54 4.88
C LEU A 36 -13.96 6.22 4.66
N ILE A 37 -13.78 7.44 5.16
CA ILE A 37 -12.50 8.12 5.08
C ILE A 37 -11.44 7.37 5.90
N TYR A 38 -11.78 6.90 7.10
CA TYR A 38 -10.87 6.11 7.92
C TYR A 38 -10.41 4.82 7.23
N LEU A 39 -11.33 4.08 6.62
CA LEU A 39 -11.01 2.87 5.87
C LEU A 39 -10.07 3.18 4.70
N TRP A 40 -10.35 4.25 3.94
CA TRP A 40 -9.49 4.69 2.85
C TRP A 40 -8.09 5.11 3.37
N VAL A 41 -8.01 5.92 4.43
CA VAL A 41 -6.72 6.30 5.04
C VAL A 41 -5.95 5.07 5.53
N SER A 42 -6.64 4.11 6.14
CA SER A 42 -6.02 2.87 6.62
C SER A 42 -5.50 2.00 5.48
N ASP A 43 -6.19 1.96 4.34
CA ASP A 43 -5.78 1.24 3.15
C ASP A 43 -4.51 1.88 2.53
N GLU A 44 -4.51 3.20 2.37
CA GLU A 44 -3.37 3.95 1.85
C GLU A 44 -2.12 3.78 2.74
N TRP A 45 -2.29 3.71 4.06
CA TRP A 45 -1.17 3.48 4.99
C TRP A 45 -0.65 2.03 4.98
N GLY A 46 -1.50 1.07 4.61
CA GLY A 46 -1.20 -0.35 4.57
C GLY A 46 -0.54 -0.82 3.27
N MET A 47 -0.42 0.07 2.27
CA MET A 47 0.21 -0.25 0.99
C MET A 47 1.64 -0.77 1.18
N ASP A 48 1.95 -1.87 0.49
CA ASP A 48 3.23 -2.58 0.47
C ASP A 48 3.74 -3.16 1.82
N ARG A 49 3.01 -2.98 2.94
CA ARG A 49 3.43 -3.44 4.27
C ARG A 49 3.27 -4.95 4.53
N PHE A 50 2.80 -5.72 3.55
CA PHE A 50 2.55 -7.15 3.72
C PHE A 50 3.82 -8.01 3.63
N HIS A 51 4.96 -7.42 3.25
CA HIS A 51 6.23 -8.15 3.16
C HIS A 51 6.77 -8.55 4.53
N ALA A 52 7.28 -9.78 4.64
CA ALA A 52 7.82 -10.30 5.90
C ALA A 52 9.03 -9.51 6.42
N ASN A 53 9.79 -8.91 5.50
CA ASN A 53 10.98 -8.10 5.78
C ASN A 53 10.70 -6.58 5.75
N ASP A 54 9.45 -6.12 5.80
CA ASP A 54 9.06 -4.69 5.64
C ASP A 54 9.97 -3.72 6.42
N ALA A 55 10.21 -4.00 7.70
CA ALA A 55 11.03 -3.16 8.58
C ALA A 55 12.52 -3.08 8.20
N GLN A 56 13.00 -3.96 7.32
CA GLN A 56 14.39 -4.07 6.86
C GLN A 56 14.53 -3.92 5.35
N LEU A 57 13.41 -3.74 4.64
CA LEU A 57 13.34 -3.68 3.18
C LEU A 57 13.39 -2.23 2.74
N TYR A 58 14.41 -1.90 1.96
CA TYR A 58 14.67 -0.55 1.49
C TYR A 58 14.82 -0.53 -0.03
N GLN A 59 14.34 0.53 -0.65
CA GLN A 59 14.70 0.93 -2.00
C GLN A 59 15.94 1.82 -1.94
N VAL A 60 16.87 1.61 -2.86
CA VAL A 60 18.00 2.52 -3.06
C VAL A 60 17.56 3.62 -4.01
N MET A 61 17.65 4.86 -3.54
CA MET A 61 17.33 6.07 -4.28
C MET A 61 18.62 6.75 -4.75
N ALA A 62 18.55 7.46 -5.88
CA ALA A 62 19.69 8.15 -6.47
C ALA A 62 19.43 9.66 -6.56
N ASN A 63 20.30 10.45 -5.95
CA ASN A 63 20.34 11.91 -6.08
C ASN A 63 21.35 12.29 -7.16
N HIS A 64 20.86 12.84 -8.27
CA HIS A 64 21.68 13.38 -9.35
C HIS A 64 21.96 14.85 -9.09
N HIS A 65 23.24 15.21 -9.01
CA HIS A 65 23.67 16.59 -8.81
C HIS A 65 23.97 17.25 -10.16
N ASP A 66 23.00 18.03 -10.62
CA ASP A 66 22.99 18.68 -11.93
C ASP A 66 23.16 20.20 -11.76
N SER A 67 23.35 20.95 -12.85
CA SER A 67 23.44 22.43 -12.79
C SER A 67 22.16 23.11 -12.30
N GLU A 68 21.01 22.43 -12.42
CA GLU A 68 19.69 22.92 -12.03
C GLU A 68 19.32 22.56 -10.58
N GLY A 69 20.12 21.74 -9.90
CA GLY A 69 19.87 21.30 -8.53
C GLY A 69 20.03 19.79 -8.35
N ILE A 70 19.39 19.25 -7.30
CA ILE A 70 19.40 17.83 -7.00
C ILE A 70 18.09 17.22 -7.49
N ARG A 71 18.20 16.23 -8.39
CA ARG A 71 17.07 15.44 -8.88
C ARG A 71 17.14 14.03 -8.30
N THR A 72 16.11 13.66 -7.54
CA THR A 72 15.98 12.31 -6.99
C THR A 72 15.25 11.42 -7.98
N ILE A 73 15.82 10.25 -8.29
CA ILE A 73 15.20 9.24 -9.13
C ILE A 73 15.28 7.86 -8.49
N THR A 74 14.39 6.96 -8.92
CA THR A 74 14.33 5.55 -8.50
C THR A 74 15.25 4.62 -9.30
N PRO A 75 15.52 4.84 -10.61
CA PRO A 75 16.38 3.93 -11.35
C PRO A 75 17.84 4.08 -10.93
N THR A 76 18.50 2.93 -10.84
CA THR A 76 19.88 2.79 -10.37
C THR A 76 20.70 1.97 -11.36
N PRO A 77 22.05 2.02 -11.25
CA PRO A 77 22.92 1.19 -12.07
C PRO A 77 22.57 -0.30 -11.99
N ASP A 78 22.54 -0.98 -13.13
CA ASP A 78 22.14 -2.39 -13.22
C ASP A 78 23.01 -3.33 -12.34
N LEU A 79 24.29 -3.00 -12.19
CA LEU A 79 25.25 -3.74 -11.35
C LEU A 79 25.12 -3.43 -9.85
N LEU A 80 24.31 -2.45 -9.45
CA LEU A 80 24.32 -1.90 -8.09
C LEU A 80 23.89 -2.95 -7.06
N ALA A 81 22.80 -3.68 -7.30
CA ALA A 81 22.28 -4.68 -6.38
C ALA A 81 23.33 -5.77 -6.06
N GLU A 82 23.89 -6.39 -7.10
CA GLU A 82 24.92 -7.43 -6.98
C GLU A 82 26.18 -6.91 -6.26
N THR A 83 26.61 -5.70 -6.61
CA THR A 83 27.83 -5.10 -6.02
C THR A 83 27.63 -4.72 -4.55
N LEU A 84 26.47 -4.15 -4.17
CA LEU A 84 26.17 -3.85 -2.78
C LEU A 84 26.07 -5.12 -1.94
N ALA A 85 25.46 -6.19 -2.46
CA ALA A 85 25.42 -7.48 -1.76
C ALA A 85 26.83 -8.08 -1.54
N ALA A 86 27.76 -7.87 -2.48
CA ALA A 86 29.12 -8.38 -2.38
C ALA A 86 30.02 -7.55 -1.47
N GLU A 87 29.91 -6.21 -1.53
CA GLU A 87 30.86 -5.29 -0.88
C GLU A 87 30.36 -4.74 0.45
N MET A 88 29.05 -4.80 0.73
CA MET A 88 28.47 -4.25 1.96
C MET A 88 28.04 -5.36 2.93
N PRO A 89 28.79 -5.60 4.02
CA PRO A 89 28.45 -6.65 4.98
C PRO A 89 27.13 -6.43 5.72
N GLU A 90 26.58 -5.21 5.72
CA GLU A 90 25.29 -4.87 6.32
C GLU A 90 24.10 -5.36 5.49
N VAL A 91 24.30 -5.63 4.19
CA VAL A 91 23.29 -6.13 3.27
C VAL A 91 23.10 -7.64 3.49
N ALA A 92 21.88 -8.06 3.78
CA ALA A 92 21.52 -9.48 3.91
C ALA A 92 21.12 -10.09 2.57
N MET A 93 20.34 -9.35 1.78
CA MET A 93 19.93 -9.71 0.42
C MET A 93 19.81 -8.44 -0.41
N ALA A 94 20.04 -8.54 -1.71
CA ALA A 94 19.77 -7.49 -2.67
C ALA A 94 19.05 -8.10 -3.88
N THR A 95 18.24 -7.29 -4.54
CA THR A 95 17.61 -7.64 -5.81
C THR A 95 17.45 -6.37 -6.61
N SER A 96 17.36 -6.50 -7.93
CA SER A 96 16.90 -5.44 -8.80
C SER A 96 15.66 -5.89 -9.57
N TYR A 97 14.79 -4.95 -9.90
CA TYR A 97 13.73 -5.18 -10.87
C TYR A 97 13.37 -3.88 -11.59
N LEU A 98 12.76 -4.00 -12.77
CA LEU A 98 12.20 -2.90 -13.52
C LEU A 98 10.72 -2.77 -13.17
N PRO A 99 10.30 -1.69 -12.50
CA PRO A 99 8.90 -1.41 -12.23
C PRO A 99 8.05 -1.44 -13.49
N SER A 100 6.79 -1.85 -13.35
CA SER A 100 5.89 -1.96 -14.50
C SER A 100 5.60 -0.58 -15.12
N GLU A 101 5.55 0.45 -14.28
CA GLU A 101 5.34 1.85 -14.67
C GLU A 101 6.50 2.40 -15.53
N ASP A 102 7.72 1.91 -15.29
CA ASP A 102 8.92 2.29 -16.06
C ASP A 102 9.01 1.58 -17.42
N ILE A 103 8.11 0.63 -17.68
CA ILE A 103 7.99 -0.09 -18.95
C ILE A 103 6.69 0.33 -19.64
N PRO A 104 6.68 1.42 -20.44
CA PRO A 104 5.47 1.97 -21.06
C PRO A 104 4.94 1.12 -22.24
N MET A 105 5.32 -0.15 -22.33
CA MET A 105 4.99 -1.04 -23.43
C MET A 105 4.03 -2.15 -22.99
N LYS A 106 3.13 -2.53 -23.91
CA LYS A 106 2.21 -3.64 -23.69
C LYS A 106 2.90 -4.94 -24.08
N PHE A 107 2.90 -5.89 -23.17
CA PHE A 107 3.36 -7.25 -23.45
C PHE A 107 2.21 -8.11 -23.99
N ILE A 108 2.56 -9.03 -24.88
CA ILE A 108 1.66 -10.06 -25.38
C ILE A 108 2.25 -11.42 -25.03
N LEU A 109 1.50 -12.22 -24.29
CA LEU A 109 1.79 -13.61 -23.96
C LEU A 109 1.03 -14.54 -24.90
N SER A 110 1.73 -15.51 -25.49
CA SER A 110 1.18 -16.46 -26.45
C SER A 110 1.66 -17.88 -26.12
N PRO A 111 0.80 -18.76 -25.59
CA PRO A 111 1.16 -20.15 -25.32
C PRO A 111 1.16 -20.99 -26.62
N ASP A 112 0.48 -20.52 -27.67
CA ASP A 112 0.43 -21.09 -29.00
C ASP A 112 0.17 -20.00 -30.06
N GLN A 113 -0.02 -20.39 -31.33
CA GLN A 113 -0.25 -19.45 -32.44
C GLN A 113 -1.63 -18.76 -32.42
N ASN A 114 -2.61 -19.35 -31.73
CA ASN A 114 -4.01 -18.89 -31.80
C ASN A 114 -4.41 -18.03 -30.60
N ARG A 115 -3.75 -18.21 -29.45
CA ARG A 115 -4.07 -17.50 -28.21
C ARG A 115 -3.04 -16.41 -27.94
N LYS A 116 -3.53 -15.18 -27.78
CA LYS A 116 -2.73 -14.01 -27.43
C LYS A 116 -3.42 -13.24 -26.31
N ILE A 117 -2.73 -13.05 -25.19
CA ILE A 117 -3.25 -12.35 -24.03
C ILE A 117 -2.32 -11.19 -23.72
N LYS A 118 -2.91 -10.02 -23.43
CA LYS A 118 -2.15 -8.86 -22.97
C LYS A 118 -1.91 -9.02 -21.47
N GLY A 119 -0.71 -8.67 -21.04
CA GLY A 119 -0.36 -8.63 -19.62
C GLY A 119 0.61 -7.52 -19.31
N VAL A 120 0.71 -7.19 -18.03
CA VAL A 120 1.71 -6.29 -17.48
C VAL A 120 2.88 -7.13 -16.99
N GLY A 121 4.06 -6.93 -17.59
CA GLY A 121 5.28 -7.67 -17.27
C GLY A 121 6.29 -6.79 -16.56
N GLN A 122 7.09 -7.41 -15.70
CA GLN A 122 8.28 -6.81 -15.11
C GLN A 122 9.50 -7.69 -15.37
N PHE A 123 10.69 -7.10 -15.33
CA PHE A 123 11.96 -7.83 -15.34
C PHE A 123 12.56 -7.81 -13.95
N ALA A 124 12.85 -8.97 -13.38
CA ALA A 124 13.34 -9.08 -12.01
C ALA A 124 14.51 -10.05 -11.89
N ASP A 125 15.37 -9.78 -10.92
CA ASP A 125 16.50 -10.63 -10.59
C ASP A 125 16.05 -11.92 -9.86
N LYS A 126 16.94 -12.91 -9.82
CA LYS A 126 16.70 -14.25 -9.27
C LYS A 126 16.29 -14.26 -7.80
N ASP A 127 16.70 -13.26 -7.02
CA ASP A 127 16.39 -13.15 -5.59
C ASP A 127 15.09 -12.38 -5.30
N PHE A 128 14.34 -11.95 -6.32
CA PHE A 128 13.11 -11.16 -6.17
C PHE A 128 12.11 -11.77 -5.19
N PHE A 129 11.77 -13.05 -5.35
CA PHE A 129 10.80 -13.74 -4.48
C PHE A 129 11.34 -14.06 -3.08
N ARG A 130 12.65 -13.92 -2.85
CA ARG A 130 13.25 -14.06 -1.51
C ARG A 130 13.26 -12.73 -0.77
N VAL A 131 13.44 -11.63 -1.50
CA VAL A 131 13.37 -10.27 -0.97
C VAL A 131 11.92 -9.86 -0.72
N PHE A 132 11.06 -10.02 -1.73
CA PHE A 132 9.65 -9.68 -1.68
C PHE A 132 8.79 -10.91 -1.39
N SER A 133 7.99 -10.84 -0.34
CA SER A 133 7.20 -11.98 0.18
C SER A 133 5.92 -12.28 -0.61
N TYR A 134 6.03 -12.33 -1.94
CA TYR A 134 4.93 -12.78 -2.81
C TYR A 134 4.81 -14.31 -2.74
N PRO A 135 3.66 -14.88 -2.33
CA PRO A 135 3.52 -16.32 -2.19
C PRO A 135 3.59 -17.04 -3.53
N LEU A 136 4.50 -18.01 -3.66
CA LEU A 136 4.51 -18.95 -4.79
C LEU A 136 3.53 -20.08 -4.54
N LEU A 137 2.65 -20.34 -5.51
CA LEU A 137 1.81 -21.54 -5.55
C LEU A 137 2.60 -22.74 -6.07
N HIS A 138 3.47 -22.49 -7.05
CA HIS A 138 4.33 -23.49 -7.69
C HIS A 138 5.72 -22.90 -7.99
N GLY A 139 6.77 -23.70 -7.77
CA GLY A 139 8.16 -23.30 -7.94
C GLY A 139 8.84 -22.88 -6.63
N ASP A 140 10.17 -22.80 -6.64
CA ASP A 140 10.99 -22.36 -5.50
C ASP A 140 11.51 -20.93 -5.69
N ALA A 141 11.39 -20.10 -4.64
CA ALA A 141 11.71 -18.67 -4.69
C ALA A 141 13.14 -18.34 -5.13
N GLY A 142 14.11 -19.23 -4.88
CA GLY A 142 15.50 -19.03 -5.30
C GLY A 142 15.81 -19.58 -6.69
N GLN A 143 14.91 -20.34 -7.31
CA GLN A 143 15.15 -21.07 -8.57
C GLN A 143 14.28 -20.56 -9.72
N VAL A 144 13.08 -20.03 -9.43
CA VAL A 144 12.07 -19.68 -10.44
C VAL A 144 12.52 -18.64 -11.47
N LEU A 145 13.52 -17.82 -11.17
CA LEU A 145 14.04 -16.79 -12.08
C LEU A 145 15.53 -16.98 -12.44
N GLN A 146 16.12 -18.15 -12.14
CA GLN A 146 17.54 -18.41 -12.44
C GLN A 146 17.83 -18.61 -13.93
N ASP A 147 16.92 -19.25 -14.66
CA ASP A 147 17.09 -19.51 -16.09
C ASP A 147 16.90 -18.21 -16.90
N PRO A 148 17.79 -17.88 -17.87
CA PRO A 148 17.64 -16.72 -18.77
C PRO A 148 16.31 -16.65 -19.54
N ASN A 149 15.63 -17.78 -19.69
CA ASN A 149 14.35 -17.95 -20.36
C ASN A 149 13.25 -18.37 -19.37
N ALA A 150 13.40 -18.05 -18.08
CA ALA A 150 12.36 -18.22 -17.09
C ALA A 150 11.25 -17.17 -17.22
N LEU A 151 10.01 -17.59 -16.98
CA LEU A 151 8.85 -16.74 -16.83
C LEU A 151 7.99 -17.23 -15.66
N VAL A 152 7.56 -16.33 -14.80
CA VAL A 152 6.74 -16.64 -13.62
C VAL A 152 5.40 -15.92 -13.74
N LEU A 153 4.29 -16.65 -13.67
CA LEU A 153 2.93 -16.15 -13.94
C LEU A 153 2.14 -15.89 -12.66
N SER A 154 1.22 -14.92 -12.68
CA SER A 154 0.17 -14.84 -11.65
C SER A 154 -0.78 -16.03 -11.77
N GLU A 155 -1.49 -16.33 -10.68
CA GLU A 155 -2.51 -17.37 -10.64
C GLU A 155 -3.58 -17.13 -11.70
N GLN A 156 -4.07 -15.90 -11.81
CA GLN A 156 -5.05 -15.51 -12.81
C GLN A 156 -4.54 -15.71 -14.25
N MET A 157 -3.29 -15.31 -14.51
CA MET A 157 -2.70 -15.43 -15.85
C MET A 157 -2.46 -16.89 -16.23
N ALA A 158 -2.00 -17.72 -15.28
CA ALA A 158 -1.83 -19.15 -15.47
C ALA A 158 -3.17 -19.85 -15.78
N ARG A 159 -4.25 -19.50 -15.07
CA ARG A 159 -5.61 -20.00 -15.37
C ARG A 159 -6.09 -19.60 -16.76
N SER A 160 -5.86 -18.35 -17.15
CA SER A 160 -6.29 -17.83 -18.46
C SER A 160 -5.56 -18.50 -19.63
N LEU A 161 -4.25 -18.72 -19.49
CA LEU A 161 -3.40 -19.28 -20.54
C LEU A 161 -3.41 -20.81 -20.59
N PHE A 162 -3.43 -21.47 -19.43
CA PHE A 162 -3.19 -22.91 -19.29
C PHE A 162 -4.30 -23.65 -18.51
N GLN A 163 -5.44 -22.99 -18.27
CA GLN A 163 -6.62 -23.50 -17.53
C GLN A 163 -6.41 -23.66 -16.02
N SER A 164 -5.21 -24.03 -15.57
CA SER A 164 -4.85 -24.05 -14.15
C SER A 164 -3.39 -23.66 -13.88
N PRO A 165 -3.06 -23.24 -12.65
CA PRO A 165 -1.68 -23.00 -12.19
C PRO A 165 -0.76 -24.21 -12.39
N GLU A 166 -1.24 -25.41 -12.07
CA GLU A 166 -0.47 -26.66 -12.15
C GLU A 166 -0.10 -26.99 -13.59
N ASN A 167 -1.02 -26.77 -14.52
CA ASN A 167 -0.83 -27.07 -15.94
C ASN A 167 0.13 -26.11 -16.64
N ALA A 168 0.34 -24.91 -16.07
CA ALA A 168 1.22 -23.90 -16.64
C ALA A 168 2.69 -24.28 -16.48
N ILE A 169 3.07 -24.93 -15.38
CA ILE A 169 4.48 -25.23 -15.06
C ILE A 169 5.15 -26.08 -16.15
N GLY A 170 6.36 -25.69 -16.53
CA GLY A 170 7.17 -26.35 -17.56
C GLY A 170 6.63 -26.20 -18.98
N LYS A 171 5.57 -25.40 -19.20
CA LYS A 171 5.05 -25.15 -20.54
C LYS A 171 5.85 -24.05 -21.23
N PRO A 172 6.09 -24.18 -22.55
CA PRO A 172 6.63 -23.11 -23.34
C PRO A 172 5.59 -22.01 -23.50
N ILE A 173 6.05 -20.77 -23.49
CA ILE A 173 5.25 -19.59 -23.80
C ILE A 173 6.12 -18.55 -24.49
N SER A 174 5.55 -17.83 -25.44
CA SER A 174 6.22 -16.72 -26.10
C SER A 174 5.72 -15.40 -25.50
N TRP A 175 6.64 -14.49 -25.20
CA TRP A 175 6.31 -13.12 -24.88
C TRP A 175 6.81 -12.19 -25.98
N GLN A 176 6.03 -11.17 -26.27
CA GLN A 176 6.34 -10.15 -27.26
C GLN A 176 6.19 -8.77 -26.64
N VAL A 177 7.17 -7.90 -26.90
CA VAL A 177 7.12 -6.47 -26.59
C VAL A 177 7.71 -5.69 -27.75
N ALA A 178 7.02 -4.64 -28.20
CA ALA A 178 7.36 -3.94 -29.43
C ALA A 178 7.61 -4.93 -30.60
N ASN A 179 8.83 -4.94 -31.16
CA ASN A 179 9.24 -5.81 -32.26
C ASN A 179 10.07 -7.01 -31.81
N PHE A 180 10.25 -7.19 -30.50
CA PHE A 180 11.01 -8.30 -29.94
C PHE A 180 10.06 -9.42 -29.50
N THR A 181 10.43 -10.65 -29.83
CA THR A 181 9.70 -11.86 -29.41
C THR A 181 10.69 -12.89 -28.90
N ARG A 182 10.40 -13.48 -27.75
CA ARG A 182 11.25 -14.53 -27.15
C ARG A 182 10.40 -15.64 -26.58
N GLN A 183 10.86 -16.87 -26.77
CA GLN A 183 10.31 -18.05 -26.12
C GLN A 183 10.93 -18.24 -24.74
N CYS A 184 10.09 -18.62 -23.79
CA CYS A 184 10.46 -18.88 -22.41
C CYS A 184 9.66 -20.07 -21.88
N MET A 185 10.06 -20.55 -20.70
CA MET A 185 9.38 -21.62 -19.99
C MET A 185 8.75 -21.06 -18.72
N VAL A 186 7.53 -21.51 -18.42
CA VAL A 186 6.89 -21.18 -17.15
C VAL A 186 7.56 -21.97 -16.03
N THR A 187 8.32 -21.29 -15.19
CA THR A 187 9.13 -21.89 -14.12
C THR A 187 8.44 -21.80 -12.74
N GLY A 188 7.45 -20.92 -12.61
CA GLY A 188 6.70 -20.75 -11.37
C GLY A 188 5.35 -20.09 -11.60
N VAL A 189 4.48 -20.21 -10.59
CA VAL A 189 3.22 -19.47 -10.51
C VAL A 189 3.10 -18.86 -9.13
N PHE A 190 2.86 -17.54 -9.05
CA PHE A 190 2.63 -16.83 -7.79
C PHE A 190 1.13 -16.57 -7.58
N LYS A 191 0.72 -16.48 -6.33
CA LYS A 191 -0.64 -16.10 -5.95
C LYS A 191 -0.92 -14.66 -6.40
N ASP A 192 -2.14 -14.38 -6.83
CA ASP A 192 -2.53 -13.03 -7.23
C ASP A 192 -2.16 -11.98 -6.17
N LEU A 193 -1.68 -10.84 -6.65
CA LEU A 193 -1.14 -9.77 -5.81
C LEU A 193 -2.22 -9.24 -4.85
N PRO A 194 -1.88 -9.01 -3.57
CA PRO A 194 -2.75 -8.30 -2.65
C PRO A 194 -3.25 -6.98 -3.25
N VAL A 195 -4.43 -6.53 -2.81
CA VAL A 195 -4.97 -5.21 -3.21
C VAL A 195 -4.03 -4.09 -2.75
N SER A 196 -3.30 -4.32 -1.65
CA SER A 196 -2.33 -3.41 -1.06
C SER A 196 -0.94 -3.43 -1.73
N THR A 197 -0.84 -3.78 -3.01
CA THR A 197 0.42 -3.74 -3.78
C THR A 197 0.42 -2.52 -4.68
N SER A 198 1.42 -1.65 -4.54
CA SER A 198 1.51 -0.40 -5.33
C SER A 198 1.88 -0.66 -6.80
N ASP A 199 2.87 -1.52 -7.05
CA ASP A 199 3.39 -1.82 -8.38
C ASP A 199 2.83 -3.17 -8.87
N ARG A 200 1.81 -3.11 -9.71
CA ARG A 200 1.03 -4.30 -10.11
C ARG A 200 1.58 -4.92 -11.39
N PHE A 201 1.72 -6.24 -11.40
CA PHE A 201 2.18 -7.01 -12.54
C PHE A 201 1.44 -8.35 -12.64
N ASP A 202 1.34 -8.87 -13.86
CA ASP A 202 0.71 -10.15 -14.16
C ASP A 202 1.73 -11.29 -14.30
N PHE A 203 2.97 -10.95 -14.64
CA PHE A 203 4.05 -11.92 -14.79
C PHE A 203 5.43 -11.27 -14.63
N LEU A 204 6.42 -12.10 -14.31
CA LEU A 204 7.82 -11.72 -14.18
C LEU A 204 8.67 -12.45 -15.21
N LEU A 205 9.54 -11.69 -15.85
CA LEU A 205 10.64 -12.14 -16.70
C LEU A 205 11.94 -11.99 -15.91
N THR A 206 12.94 -12.79 -16.24
CA THR A 206 14.28 -12.61 -15.66
C THR A 206 14.96 -11.33 -16.18
N ILE A 207 15.67 -10.63 -15.31
CA ILE A 207 16.52 -9.47 -15.65
C ILE A 207 17.54 -9.80 -16.75
N GLN A 208 17.95 -11.06 -16.88
CA GLN A 208 18.84 -11.51 -17.95
C GLN A 208 18.20 -11.39 -19.34
N SER A 209 16.88 -11.50 -19.44
CA SER A 209 16.15 -11.23 -20.68
C SER A 209 16.16 -9.74 -21.04
N PHE A 210 16.15 -8.86 -20.03
CA PHE A 210 16.28 -7.42 -20.22
C PHE A 210 17.67 -7.02 -20.72
N ARG A 211 18.70 -7.71 -20.24
CA ARG A 211 20.11 -7.54 -20.66
C ARG A 211 20.42 -8.06 -22.08
N ASP A 212 19.42 -8.53 -22.84
CA ASP A 212 19.62 -8.90 -24.26
C ASP A 212 19.87 -7.64 -25.10
N PRO A 213 21.03 -7.56 -25.81
CA PRO A 213 21.34 -6.43 -26.69
C PRO A 213 20.29 -6.17 -27.78
N ASN A 214 19.49 -7.18 -28.14
CA ASN A 214 18.46 -7.08 -29.18
C ASN A 214 17.11 -6.53 -28.69
N LEU A 215 16.86 -6.52 -27.37
CA LEU A 215 15.59 -6.10 -26.82
C LEU A 215 15.53 -4.56 -26.71
N PHE A 216 16.60 -3.91 -26.23
CA PHE A 216 16.67 -2.44 -26.06
C PHE A 216 18.06 -1.84 -26.32
N HIS A 217 18.99 -2.54 -26.98
CA HIS A 217 20.39 -2.11 -27.10
C HIS A 217 21.05 -1.80 -25.76
N HIS A 218 20.62 -2.51 -24.71
CA HIS A 218 21.04 -2.27 -23.35
C HIS A 218 22.50 -2.70 -23.16
N GLN A 219 23.33 -1.78 -22.66
CA GLN A 219 24.73 -2.05 -22.32
C GLN A 219 24.91 -1.91 -20.82
N ILE A 220 25.55 -2.87 -20.17
CA ILE A 220 25.72 -2.82 -18.71
C ILE A 220 26.87 -1.88 -18.37
N HIS A 221 26.57 -0.78 -17.68
CA HIS A 221 27.54 0.23 -17.25
C HIS A 221 27.07 0.95 -15.97
N TRP A 222 27.98 1.65 -15.28
CA TRP A 222 27.70 2.30 -13.99
C TRP A 222 26.85 3.58 -14.09
N ASP A 223 26.74 4.15 -15.28
CA ASP A 223 25.84 5.27 -15.62
C ASP A 223 24.50 4.80 -16.25
N ASN A 224 24.20 3.49 -16.21
CA ASN A 224 22.98 2.94 -16.79
C ASN A 224 21.83 2.85 -15.79
N HIS A 225 20.88 3.78 -15.86
CA HIS A 225 19.80 3.90 -14.90
C HIS A 225 18.51 3.22 -15.38
N ALA A 226 18.50 1.89 -15.46
CA ALA A 226 17.31 1.13 -15.88
C ALA A 226 16.57 0.45 -14.72
N PRO A 227 17.12 -0.53 -13.99
CA PRO A 227 16.40 -1.16 -12.89
C PRO A 227 16.43 -0.32 -11.60
N SER A 228 15.46 -0.55 -10.73
CA SER A 228 15.49 -0.09 -9.35
C SER A 228 16.15 -1.15 -8.45
N THR A 229 17.02 -0.73 -7.53
CA THR A 229 17.71 -1.62 -6.59
C THR A 229 17.00 -1.63 -5.24
N PHE A 230 16.86 -2.83 -4.66
CA PHE A 230 16.24 -3.06 -3.36
C PHE A 230 17.12 -3.92 -2.49
N LEU A 231 17.15 -3.59 -1.19
CA LEU A 231 18.01 -4.24 -0.21
C LEU A 231 17.19 -4.70 0.99
N VAL A 232 17.52 -5.87 1.51
CA VAL A 232 17.17 -6.26 2.88
C VAL A 232 18.41 -6.08 3.73
N LEU A 233 18.36 -5.16 4.69
CA LEU A 233 19.47 -4.96 5.63
C LEU A 233 19.42 -5.97 6.78
N LYS A 234 20.57 -6.29 7.36
CA LYS A 234 20.65 -7.09 8.59
C LYS A 234 19.93 -6.38 9.76
N LYS A 235 19.42 -7.18 10.69
CA LYS A 235 18.64 -6.65 11.82
C LYS A 235 19.57 -5.86 12.74
N GLY A 236 19.16 -4.64 13.09
CA GLY A 236 19.95 -3.75 13.95
C GLY A 236 20.99 -2.90 13.22
N THR A 237 21.02 -2.92 11.88
CA THR A 237 21.84 -1.97 11.10
C THR A 237 21.40 -0.53 11.36
N ASP A 238 22.37 0.35 11.64
CA ASP A 238 22.14 1.79 11.69
C ASP A 238 22.02 2.33 10.26
N VAL A 239 20.79 2.66 9.88
CA VAL A 239 20.45 3.14 8.53
C VAL A 239 21.09 4.50 8.25
N ALA A 240 21.24 5.37 9.25
CA ALA A 240 21.85 6.68 9.06
C ALA A 240 23.35 6.54 8.76
N ALA A 241 24.05 5.69 9.51
CA ALA A 241 25.44 5.35 9.24
C ALA A 241 25.61 4.65 7.88
N PHE A 242 24.70 3.74 7.52
CA PHE A 242 24.72 3.07 6.23
C PHE A 242 24.51 4.05 5.06
N ASN A 243 23.57 4.99 5.17
CA ASN A 243 23.35 6.03 4.16
C ASN A 243 24.61 6.88 3.93
N GLN A 244 25.33 7.26 4.99
CA GLN A 244 26.60 7.97 4.86
C GLN A 244 27.66 7.14 4.12
N LYS A 245 27.69 5.82 4.35
CA LYS A 245 28.63 4.89 3.70
C LYS A 245 28.34 4.72 2.21
N ILE A 246 27.07 4.61 1.81
CA ILE A 246 26.70 4.37 0.40
C ILE A 246 26.56 5.65 -0.43
N ALA A 247 26.47 6.84 0.19
CA ALA A 247 26.28 8.10 -0.53
C ALA A 247 27.24 8.25 -1.71
N GLY A 248 28.55 8.18 -1.49
CA GLY A 248 29.55 8.28 -2.56
C GLY A 248 29.87 6.98 -3.30
N PHE A 249 29.08 5.91 -3.16
CA PHE A 249 29.46 4.58 -3.62
C PHE A 249 29.69 4.53 -5.13
N ILE A 250 28.82 5.15 -5.93
CA ILE A 250 28.97 5.16 -7.40
C ILE A 250 30.28 5.83 -7.83
N LYS A 251 30.73 6.86 -7.11
CA LYS A 251 32.00 7.56 -7.38
C LYS A 251 33.23 6.66 -7.26
N THR A 252 33.14 5.59 -6.49
CA THR A 252 34.21 4.58 -6.38
C THR A 252 34.34 3.69 -7.62
N LYS A 253 33.29 3.63 -8.45
CA LYS A 253 33.19 2.80 -9.65
C LYS A 253 33.29 3.63 -10.92
N ASP A 254 32.74 4.84 -10.89
CA ASP A 254 32.87 5.87 -11.92
C ASP A 254 33.22 7.21 -11.26
N ALA A 255 34.48 7.62 -11.38
CA ALA A 255 35.02 8.83 -10.76
C ALA A 255 34.33 10.13 -11.22
N ASN A 256 33.69 10.14 -12.38
CA ASN A 256 32.99 11.31 -12.91
C ASN A 256 31.53 11.38 -12.44
N SER A 257 31.04 10.36 -11.76
CA SER A 257 29.66 10.30 -11.31
C SER A 257 29.36 11.39 -10.28
N LYS A 258 28.22 12.05 -10.46
CA LYS A 258 27.68 13.03 -9.52
C LYS A 258 26.43 12.50 -8.81
N VAL A 259 26.34 11.17 -8.71
CA VAL A 259 25.21 10.49 -8.08
C VAL A 259 25.55 10.15 -6.64
N ASP A 260 24.70 10.58 -5.72
CA ASP A 260 24.74 10.16 -4.32
C ASP A 260 23.56 9.22 -4.01
N LEU A 261 23.84 8.08 -3.37
CA LEU A 261 22.83 7.09 -3.02
C LEU A 261 22.28 7.27 -1.60
N PHE A 262 21.01 6.93 -1.39
CA PHE A 262 20.43 6.83 -0.06
C PHE A 262 19.31 5.80 -0.02
N LEU A 263 18.94 5.34 1.18
CA LEU A 263 17.86 4.39 1.36
C LEU A 263 16.54 5.07 1.73
N GLN A 264 15.46 4.57 1.14
CA GLN A 264 14.08 4.83 1.54
C GLN A 264 13.42 3.51 1.95
N PRO A 265 12.67 3.44 3.07
CA PRO A 265 11.87 2.24 3.38
C PRO A 265 10.90 1.92 2.25
N TYR A 266 10.82 0.66 1.85
CA TYR A 266 10.03 0.27 0.67
C TYR A 266 8.54 0.62 0.81
N SER A 267 7.92 0.36 1.96
CA SER A 267 6.51 0.72 2.21
C SER A 267 6.23 2.22 2.14
N ASP A 268 7.24 3.05 2.41
CA ASP A 268 7.04 4.50 2.51
C ASP A 268 7.08 5.16 1.14
N ARG A 269 7.58 4.48 0.10
CA ARG A 269 7.68 5.01 -1.28
C ARG A 269 6.32 5.41 -1.85
N TYR A 270 5.27 4.64 -1.54
CA TYR A 270 3.92 4.89 -2.02
C TYR A 270 3.36 6.22 -1.51
N LEU A 271 3.70 6.58 -0.28
CA LEU A 271 3.22 7.80 0.38
C LEU A 271 4.14 9.00 0.15
N HIS A 272 5.44 8.75 -0.03
CA HIS A 272 6.50 9.76 -0.13
C HIS A 272 7.27 9.60 -1.45
N ASP A 273 6.62 9.97 -2.55
CA ASP A 273 7.13 9.86 -3.92
C ASP A 273 7.64 11.20 -4.49
N GLN A 274 7.39 12.32 -3.81
CA GLN A 274 7.83 13.65 -4.25
C GLN A 274 9.06 14.14 -3.49
N TYR A 275 10.05 14.60 -4.24
CA TYR A 275 11.33 15.06 -3.75
C TYR A 275 11.67 16.45 -4.29
N GLU A 276 12.20 17.32 -3.42
CA GLU A 276 12.77 18.61 -3.80
C GLU A 276 14.16 18.71 -3.17
N GLY A 277 15.19 18.96 -3.99
CA GLY A 277 16.55 19.14 -3.47
C GLY A 277 17.13 17.91 -2.75
N GLY A 278 16.71 16.70 -3.14
CA GLY A 278 17.20 15.45 -2.53
C GLY A 278 16.51 15.08 -1.21
N VAL A 279 15.48 15.82 -0.79
CA VAL A 279 14.69 15.52 0.42
C VAL A 279 13.23 15.30 0.09
N ILE A 280 12.55 14.48 0.89
CA ILE A 280 11.12 14.22 0.75
C ILE A 280 10.36 15.53 0.95
N ALA A 281 9.64 15.97 -0.09
CA ALA A 281 8.91 17.24 -0.11
C ALA A 281 7.40 17.06 -0.05
N GLY A 282 6.90 15.85 -0.33
CA GLY A 282 5.46 15.61 -0.33
C GLY A 282 5.10 14.24 -0.86
N GLY A 283 4.08 14.23 -1.71
CA GLY A 283 3.51 13.02 -2.26
C GLY A 283 2.09 12.75 -1.77
N ARG A 284 1.68 11.50 -1.95
CA ARG A 284 0.35 11.00 -1.57
C ARG A 284 0.03 11.18 -0.09
N ILE A 285 1.05 11.23 0.78
CA ILE A 285 0.90 11.52 2.21
C ILE A 285 0.13 12.83 2.49
N SER A 286 0.25 13.82 1.61
CA SER A 286 -0.44 15.11 1.76
C SER A 286 -1.96 14.94 1.68
N TYR A 287 -2.44 14.10 0.75
CA TYR A 287 -3.85 13.77 0.61
C TYR A 287 -4.35 12.96 1.80
N VAL A 288 -3.57 11.97 2.25
CA VAL A 288 -3.90 11.17 3.44
C VAL A 288 -4.08 12.05 4.68
N ARG A 289 -3.14 12.97 4.93
CA ARG A 289 -3.23 13.94 6.04
C ARG A 289 -4.42 14.87 5.90
N LEU A 290 -4.69 15.38 4.69
CA LEU A 290 -5.82 16.26 4.41
C LEU A 290 -7.16 15.56 4.69
N PHE A 291 -7.35 14.35 4.17
CA PHE A 291 -8.59 13.60 4.40
C PHE A 291 -8.77 13.19 5.86
N ALA A 292 -7.69 12.80 6.54
CA ALA A 292 -7.74 12.53 7.98
C ALA A 292 -8.18 13.77 8.79
N LEU A 293 -7.68 14.95 8.42
CA LEU A 293 -8.09 16.21 9.05
C LEU A 293 -9.56 16.55 8.75
N ILE A 294 -10.02 16.35 7.52
CA ILE A 294 -11.43 16.55 7.13
C ILE A 294 -12.34 15.60 7.93
N ALA A 295 -11.97 14.32 8.05
CA ALA A 295 -12.72 13.35 8.85
C ALA A 295 -12.83 13.80 10.32
N LEU A 296 -11.75 14.33 10.90
CA LEU A 296 -11.76 14.88 12.25
C LEU A 296 -12.74 16.06 12.38
N PHE A 297 -12.76 16.99 11.43
CA PHE A 297 -13.71 18.10 11.43
C PHE A 297 -15.16 17.66 11.24
N ILE A 298 -15.43 16.70 10.33
CA ILE A 298 -16.77 16.13 10.14
C ILE A 298 -17.25 15.48 11.45
N LEU A 299 -16.39 14.71 12.11
CA LEU A 299 -16.72 14.10 13.40
C LEU A 299 -17.03 15.17 14.45
N PHE A 300 -16.25 16.24 14.51
CA PHE A 300 -16.46 17.33 15.46
C PHE A 300 -17.79 18.06 15.22
N ILE A 301 -18.12 18.36 13.96
CA ILE A 301 -19.39 18.99 13.57
C ILE A 301 -20.57 18.07 13.90
N ALA A 302 -20.46 16.77 13.62
CA ALA A 302 -21.48 15.78 13.97
C ALA A 302 -21.73 15.71 15.48
N CYS A 303 -20.65 15.69 16.27
CA CYS A 303 -20.71 15.71 17.73
C CYS A 303 -21.33 17.01 18.29
N ILE A 304 -20.94 18.18 17.78
CA ILE A 304 -21.54 19.47 18.19
C ILE A 304 -23.01 19.51 17.84
N ASN A 305 -23.39 19.09 16.64
CA ASN A 305 -24.79 19.07 16.22
C ASN A 305 -25.62 18.17 17.15
N PHE A 306 -25.11 16.97 17.44
CA PHE A 306 -25.73 16.06 18.41
C PHE A 306 -25.84 16.69 19.81
N MET A 307 -24.79 17.35 20.29
CA MET A 307 -24.78 18.03 21.60
C MET A 307 -25.80 19.18 21.65
N ASN A 308 -25.88 20.00 20.62
CA ASN A 308 -26.82 21.11 20.52
C ASN A 308 -28.28 20.62 20.52
N LEU A 309 -28.59 19.60 19.71
CA LEU A 309 -29.91 18.98 19.65
C LEU A 309 -30.27 18.27 20.97
N SER A 310 -29.31 17.58 21.60
CA SER A 310 -29.49 16.94 22.90
C SER A 310 -29.76 17.96 24.01
N THR A 311 -29.06 19.09 24.00
CA THR A 311 -29.25 20.20 24.95
C THR A 311 -30.62 20.86 24.77
N ALA A 312 -31.04 21.15 23.54
CA ALA A 312 -32.37 21.67 23.24
C ALA A 312 -33.49 20.72 23.73
N ARG A 313 -33.28 19.40 23.58
CA ARG A 313 -34.20 18.37 24.08
C ARG A 313 -34.25 18.31 25.60
N ALA A 314 -33.12 18.51 26.28
CA ALA A 314 -33.06 18.55 27.74
C ALA A 314 -33.94 19.69 28.30
N SER A 315 -33.92 20.87 27.66
CA SER A 315 -34.77 22.00 28.03
C SER A 315 -36.28 21.70 27.93
N LEU A 316 -36.71 20.97 26.88
CA LEU A 316 -38.11 20.57 26.72
C LEU A 316 -38.59 19.58 27.81
N ARG A 317 -37.66 18.90 28.48
CA ARG A 317 -37.96 17.92 29.54
C ARG A 317 -37.81 18.46 30.96
N MET A 318 -37.56 19.76 31.11
CA MET A 318 -37.38 20.37 32.45
C MET A 318 -38.55 20.09 33.40
N LYS A 319 -39.80 20.14 32.92
CA LYS A 319 -40.99 19.82 33.74
C LYS A 319 -40.99 18.36 34.23
N GLU A 320 -40.61 17.41 33.38
CA GLU A 320 -40.51 15.99 33.74
C GLU A 320 -39.41 15.76 34.79
N VAL A 321 -38.25 16.40 34.61
CA VAL A 321 -37.12 16.33 35.56
C VAL A 321 -37.50 16.95 36.91
N GLY A 322 -38.25 18.05 36.91
CA GLY A 322 -38.76 18.70 38.12
C GLY A 322 -39.68 17.78 38.93
N ILE A 323 -40.64 17.13 38.26
CA ILE A 323 -41.56 16.15 38.90
C ILE A 323 -40.78 14.96 39.47
N LYS A 324 -39.84 14.40 38.70
CA LYS A 324 -39.01 13.26 39.12
C LYS A 324 -38.14 13.58 40.34
N LYS A 325 -37.57 14.78 40.40
CA LYS A 325 -36.85 15.26 41.60
C LYS A 325 -37.78 15.42 42.80
N ALA A 326 -39.00 15.93 42.61
CA ALA A 326 -39.97 16.08 43.69
C ALA A 326 -40.42 14.73 44.30
N ILE A 327 -40.42 13.66 43.50
CA ILE A 327 -40.73 12.28 43.93
C ILE A 327 -39.49 11.57 44.55
N GLY A 328 -38.34 12.26 44.64
CA GLY A 328 -37.15 11.75 45.32
C GLY A 328 -36.15 11.00 44.44
N ILE A 329 -36.25 11.10 43.10
CA ILE A 329 -35.24 10.50 42.21
C ILE A 329 -33.89 11.24 42.37
N SER A 330 -32.82 10.47 42.61
CA SER A 330 -31.47 11.01 42.78
C SER A 330 -30.91 11.63 41.50
N ARG A 331 -30.02 12.62 41.65
CA ARG A 331 -29.35 13.27 40.51
C ARG A 331 -28.54 12.28 39.67
N SER A 332 -27.89 11.30 40.31
CA SER A 332 -27.12 10.26 39.63
C SER A 332 -28.00 9.33 38.81
N ALA A 333 -29.17 8.95 39.31
CA ALA A 333 -30.11 8.10 38.56
C ALA A 333 -30.60 8.78 37.27
N LEU A 334 -30.87 10.08 37.31
CA LEU A 334 -31.23 10.87 36.13
C LEU A 334 -30.07 10.99 35.14
N ALA A 335 -28.85 11.22 35.62
CA ALA A 335 -27.66 11.30 34.77
C ALA A 335 -27.39 9.98 34.03
N VAL A 336 -27.45 8.85 34.74
CA VAL A 336 -27.30 7.51 34.16
C VAL A 336 -28.41 7.23 33.13
N GLN A 337 -29.66 7.61 33.42
CA GLN A 337 -30.75 7.46 32.47
C GLN A 337 -30.49 8.24 31.17
N PHE A 338 -30.08 9.51 31.26
CA PHE A 338 -29.83 10.34 30.08
C PHE A 338 -28.57 9.95 29.30
N MET A 339 -27.48 9.58 29.98
CA MET A 339 -26.32 9.00 29.32
C MET A 339 -26.68 7.71 28.60
N GLY A 340 -27.50 6.85 29.21
CA GLY A 340 -28.04 5.65 28.58
C GLY A 340 -28.87 5.94 27.32
N GLU A 341 -29.73 6.97 27.35
CA GLU A 341 -30.48 7.42 26.17
C GLU A 341 -29.57 7.86 25.03
N SER A 342 -28.54 8.67 25.33
CA SER A 342 -27.60 9.18 24.33
C SER A 342 -26.71 8.08 23.76
N LEU A 343 -26.13 7.23 24.61
CA LEU A 343 -25.27 6.12 24.20
C LEU A 343 -26.00 5.12 23.32
N LEU A 344 -27.25 4.78 23.68
CA LEU A 344 -28.05 3.85 22.88
C LEU A 344 -28.41 4.45 21.52
N LEU A 345 -28.68 5.76 21.45
CA LEU A 345 -28.90 6.44 20.16
C LEU A 345 -27.63 6.45 19.32
N SER A 346 -26.48 6.80 19.90
CA SER A 346 -25.19 6.77 19.20
C SER A 346 -24.83 5.36 18.71
N PHE A 347 -25.12 4.33 19.50
CA PHE A 347 -24.92 2.95 19.11
C PHE A 347 -25.84 2.55 17.94
N CYS A 348 -27.11 2.93 17.96
CA CYS A 348 -28.01 2.72 16.83
C CYS A 348 -27.55 3.47 15.57
N SER A 349 -27.06 4.71 15.72
CA SER A 349 -26.47 5.46 14.60
C SER A 349 -25.25 4.78 14.02
N LEU A 350 -24.38 4.21 14.87
CA LEU A 350 -23.21 3.47 14.41
C LEU A 350 -23.61 2.21 13.63
N LEU A 351 -24.57 1.43 14.14
CA LEU A 351 -25.08 0.25 13.43
C LEU A 351 -25.66 0.61 12.06
N LEU A 352 -26.41 1.72 11.97
CA LEU A 352 -26.93 2.23 10.69
C LEU A 352 -25.85 2.84 9.79
N ALA A 353 -24.72 3.26 10.34
CA ALA A 353 -23.60 3.76 9.54
C ALA A 353 -22.79 2.62 8.93
N THR A 354 -22.72 1.47 9.61
CA THR A 354 -21.95 0.29 9.19
C THR A 354 -22.72 -0.72 8.35
N GLY A 355 -24.05 -0.74 8.47
CA GLY A 355 -24.95 -1.63 7.72
C GLY A 355 -25.62 -0.89 6.59
#